data_AF-A0A3D8QGE8-F1
#
_entry.id   AF-A0A3D8QGE8-F1
#
_cell.length_a   1.000
_cell.length_b   1.000
_cell.length_c   1.000
_cell.angle_alpha   90.00
_cell.angle_beta   90.00
_cell.angle_gamma   90.00
#
_symmetry.space_group_name_H-M   'P 1'
#
loop_
_entity.id
_entity.type
_entity.pdbx_description
1 polymer ?
#
loop_
_entity_poly.entity_id
_entity_poly.type
_entity_poly.pdbx_seq_one_letter_code
_entity_poly.pdbx_strand_id
1 'polypeptide(L)'
;MPTTLTRLKATLTAFLANERFKQLRRKAHRLSTKDTHWSDLEYPCITAQHEWISEHLELESRGLAILQRISRLESKSTTTASDNDVNATVQGSKKEPREDTRLTVPEKATLLNTFIKIQQVIKAHLATIPPGNTTAAFEIDSKNLEPGTGRRAQWFHGRRLCAERGGCCARGCGCCERPVTKYIEHLLEDGKGRWTTVPLYGHCTAECGCCIRERGVYEPDKRIPDAGVVKGI
;
A
#
# COMPACT_ATOMS: atom_id res chain seq x y z
N MET A 1 -34.48 -12.51 -0.25
CA MET A 1 -34.44 -11.03 -0.44
C MET A 1 -34.38 -10.37 0.93
N PRO A 2 -33.37 -9.54 1.25
CA PRO A 2 -33.32 -8.86 2.55
C PRO A 2 -34.51 -7.90 2.70
N THR A 3 -35.10 -7.87 3.90
CA THR A 3 -36.26 -7.03 4.21
C THR A 3 -35.90 -5.53 4.13
N THR A 4 -36.91 -4.68 3.93
CA THR A 4 -36.75 -3.21 3.91
C THR A 4 -36.07 -2.71 5.19
N LEU A 5 -36.37 -3.31 6.34
CA LEU A 5 -35.74 -2.99 7.62
C LEU A 5 -34.25 -3.36 7.65
N THR A 6 -33.86 -4.52 7.10
CA THR A 6 -32.46 -4.93 6.99
C THR A 6 -31.66 -4.00 6.09
N ARG A 7 -32.26 -3.55 4.97
CA ARG A 7 -31.64 -2.58 4.07
C ARG A 7 -31.44 -1.22 4.74
N LEU A 8 -32.46 -0.70 5.42
CA LEU A 8 -32.37 0.57 6.16
C LEU A 8 -31.32 0.54 7.27
N LYS A 9 -31.24 -0.57 8.03
CA LYS A 9 -30.19 -0.75 9.04
C LYS A 9 -28.79 -0.75 8.41
N ALA A 10 -28.59 -1.47 7.31
CA ALA A 10 -27.31 -1.50 6.62
C ALA A 10 -26.90 -0.12 6.09
N THR A 11 -27.84 0.64 5.50
CA THR A 11 -27.59 2.00 5.02
C THR A 11 -27.22 2.95 6.16
N LEU A 12 -27.95 2.89 7.28
CA LEU A 12 -27.66 3.73 8.44
C LEU A 12 -26.28 3.40 9.04
N THR A 13 -25.94 2.11 9.18
CA THR A 13 -24.61 1.69 9.66
C THR A 13 -23.50 2.20 8.75
N ALA A 14 -23.67 2.09 7.43
CA ALA A 14 -22.69 2.60 6.47
C ALA A 14 -22.54 4.13 6.55
N PHE A 15 -23.64 4.86 6.70
CA PHE A 15 -23.64 6.31 6.88
C PHE A 15 -22.89 6.72 8.16
N LEU A 16 -23.21 6.09 9.30
CA LEU A 16 -22.55 6.38 10.58
C LEU A 16 -21.05 6.04 10.54
N ALA A 17 -20.67 4.95 9.87
CA ALA A 17 -19.26 4.61 9.67
C ALA A 17 -18.53 5.67 8.83
N ASN A 18 -19.18 6.20 7.79
CA ASN A 18 -18.62 7.25 6.93
C ASN A 18 -18.45 8.58 7.68
N GLU A 19 -19.44 8.97 8.48
CA GLU A 19 -19.35 10.17 9.31
C GLU A 19 -18.26 10.04 10.37
N ARG A 20 -18.14 8.87 11.03
CA ARG A 20 -17.03 8.59 11.94
C ARG A 20 -15.68 8.72 11.25
N PHE A 21 -15.53 8.16 10.05
CA PHE A 21 -14.29 8.27 9.26
C PHE A 21 -13.93 9.73 8.97
N LYS A 22 -14.89 10.55 8.53
CA LYS A 22 -14.70 11.99 8.29
C LYS A 22 -14.33 12.75 9.56
N GLN A 23 -15.00 12.47 10.68
CA GLN A 23 -14.73 13.13 11.96
C GLN A 23 -13.32 12.86 12.45
N LEU A 24 -12.86 11.60 12.37
CA LEU A 24 -11.50 11.21 12.74
C LEU A 24 -10.46 11.89 11.84
N ARG A 25 -10.68 11.98 10.53
CA ARG A 25 -9.80 12.73 9.62
C ARG A 25 -9.71 14.22 9.98
N ARG A 26 -10.85 14.85 10.29
CA ARG A 26 -10.86 16.26 10.75
C ARG A 26 -10.09 16.43 12.06
N LYS A 27 -10.20 15.45 12.98
CA LYS A 27 -9.44 15.46 14.24
C LYS A 27 -7.93 15.35 13.98
N ALA A 28 -7.50 14.40 13.15
CA ALA A 28 -6.09 14.25 12.77
C ALA A 28 -5.55 15.52 12.11
N HIS A 29 -6.29 16.09 11.16
CA HIS A 29 -5.92 17.33 10.51
C HIS A 29 -5.74 18.48 11.51
N ARG A 30 -6.69 18.68 12.43
CA ARG A 30 -6.57 19.72 13.48
C ARG A 30 -5.35 19.54 14.38
N LEU A 31 -5.00 18.30 14.72
CA LEU A 31 -3.81 18.00 15.53
C LEU A 31 -2.53 18.35 14.75
N SER A 32 -2.42 17.88 13.51
CA SER A 32 -1.27 18.18 12.65
C SER A 32 -1.10 19.69 12.40
N THR A 33 -2.19 20.45 12.26
CA THR A 33 -2.12 21.90 12.05
C THR A 33 -1.64 22.69 13.27
N LYS A 34 -1.81 22.16 14.49
CA LYS A 34 -1.36 22.85 15.71
C LYS A 34 0.16 22.92 15.79
N ASP A 35 0.83 21.90 15.25
CA ASP A 35 2.29 21.78 15.29
C ASP A 35 2.95 22.41 14.05
N THR A 36 2.18 22.84 13.03
CA THR A 36 2.72 23.35 11.77
C THR A 36 3.60 24.58 11.97
N HIS A 37 3.19 25.54 12.79
CA HIS A 37 4.00 26.74 13.08
C HIS A 37 5.27 26.40 13.89
N TRP A 38 5.21 25.38 14.75
CA TRP A 38 6.35 24.95 15.56
C TRP A 38 7.35 24.11 14.76
N SER A 39 6.91 23.47 13.68
CA SER A 39 7.76 22.72 12.77
C SER A 39 8.82 23.60 12.09
N ASP A 40 8.48 24.85 11.76
CA ASP A 40 9.41 25.80 11.13
C ASP A 40 10.53 26.28 12.08
N LEU A 41 10.35 26.02 13.38
CA LEU A 41 11.26 26.44 14.45
C LEU A 41 12.13 25.27 14.96
N GLU A 42 12.08 24.11 14.29
CA GLU A 42 12.91 22.92 14.58
C GLU A 42 12.93 22.47 16.05
N TYR A 43 11.80 22.60 16.74
CA TYR A 43 11.71 22.17 18.14
C TYR A 43 12.02 20.67 18.27
N PRO A 44 12.91 20.25 19.20
CA PRO A 44 13.35 18.85 19.29
C PRO A 44 12.23 17.83 19.38
N CYS A 45 11.13 18.15 20.08
CA CYS A 45 9.98 17.27 20.20
C CYS A 45 9.15 17.15 18.91
N ILE A 46 9.12 18.19 18.06
CA ILE A 46 8.47 18.13 16.75
C ILE A 46 9.38 17.38 15.77
N THR A 47 10.67 17.69 15.76
CA THR A 47 11.67 16.98 14.93
C THR A 47 11.63 15.47 15.19
N ALA A 48 11.66 15.06 16.47
CA ALA A 48 11.56 13.64 16.84
C ALA A 48 10.28 12.96 16.34
N GLN A 49 9.14 13.67 16.34
CA GLN A 49 7.88 13.13 15.79
C GLN A 49 7.96 12.95 14.27
N HIS A 50 8.52 13.92 13.54
CA HIS A 50 8.64 13.86 12.09
C HIS A 50 9.63 12.78 11.64
N GLU A 51 10.78 12.68 12.31
CA GLU A 51 11.77 11.62 12.07
C GLU A 51 11.17 10.24 12.30
N TRP A 52 10.51 10.03 13.44
CA TRP A 52 9.86 8.76 13.76
C TRP A 52 8.79 8.37 12.71
N ILE A 53 7.98 9.34 12.25
CA ILE A 53 6.97 9.11 11.19
C ILE A 53 7.65 8.77 9.87
N SER A 54 8.72 9.48 9.51
CA SER A 54 9.49 9.24 8.29
C SER A 54 10.06 7.81 8.27
N GLU A 55 10.68 7.39 9.37
CA GLU A 55 11.19 6.03 9.55
C GLU A 55 10.09 4.98 9.45
N HIS A 56 8.93 5.23 10.07
CA HIS A 56 7.79 4.32 9.98
C HIS A 56 7.28 4.19 8.54
N LEU A 57 7.12 5.30 7.84
CA LEU A 57 6.67 5.32 6.43
C LEU A 57 7.67 4.63 5.50
N GLU A 58 8.96 4.74 5.78
CA GLU A 58 10.03 4.07 5.04
C GLU A 58 9.95 2.55 5.22
N LEU A 59 9.73 2.07 6.46
CA LEU A 59 9.49 0.65 6.73
C LEU A 59 8.24 0.13 5.99
N GLU A 60 7.13 0.87 6.03
CA GLU A 60 5.91 0.52 5.29
C GLU A 60 6.15 0.49 3.77
N SER A 61 6.87 1.47 3.23
CA SER A 61 7.22 1.53 1.81
C SER A 61 8.08 0.34 1.40
N ARG A 62 9.03 -0.08 2.23
CA ARG A 62 9.90 -1.24 1.96
C ARG A 62 9.10 -2.54 1.96
N GLY A 63 8.19 -2.73 2.94
CA GLY A 63 7.29 -3.88 2.95
C GLY A 63 6.38 -3.91 1.72
N LEU A 64 5.86 -2.75 1.32
CA LEU A 64 5.04 -2.60 0.13
C LEU A 64 5.81 -2.92 -1.16
N ALA A 65 7.07 -2.51 -1.26
CA ALA A 65 7.92 -2.80 -2.42
C ALA A 65 8.08 -4.32 -2.62
N ILE A 66 8.27 -5.08 -1.53
CA ILE A 66 8.32 -6.55 -1.61
C ILE A 66 7.04 -7.12 -2.21
N LEU A 67 5.88 -6.68 -1.71
CA LEU A 67 4.59 -7.19 -2.18
C LEU A 67 4.31 -6.80 -3.64
N GLN A 68 4.71 -5.61 -4.06
CA GLN A 68 4.63 -5.18 -5.46
C GLN A 68 5.57 -6.00 -6.36
N ARG A 69 6.78 -6.34 -5.90
CA ARG A 69 7.71 -7.22 -6.62
C ARG A 69 7.10 -8.62 -6.81
N ILE A 70 6.58 -9.22 -5.73
CA ILE A 70 5.88 -10.52 -5.80
C ILE A 70 4.73 -10.45 -6.80
N SER A 71 3.82 -9.48 -6.62
CA SER A 71 2.65 -9.33 -7.49
C SER A 71 3.04 -9.16 -8.96
N ARG A 72 4.06 -8.34 -9.27
CA ARG A 72 4.57 -8.13 -10.63
C ARG A 72 5.12 -9.41 -11.25
N LEU A 73 5.95 -10.15 -10.52
CA LEU A 73 6.60 -11.36 -11.02
C LEU A 73 5.62 -12.55 -11.13
N GLU A 74 4.57 -12.57 -10.32
CA GLU A 74 3.50 -13.57 -10.42
C GLU A 74 2.46 -13.25 -11.50
N SER A 75 2.07 -11.98 -11.67
CA SER A 75 1.05 -11.60 -12.67
C SER A 75 1.52 -11.85 -14.10
N LYS A 76 2.83 -11.79 -14.38
CA LYS A 76 3.40 -12.15 -15.68
C LYS A 76 3.20 -13.64 -16.04
N SER A 77 2.95 -14.51 -15.06
CA SER A 77 2.77 -15.95 -15.28
C SER A 77 1.37 -16.36 -15.71
N THR A 78 0.36 -15.48 -15.58
CA THR A 78 -1.05 -15.78 -15.91
C THR A 78 -1.50 -15.24 -17.25
N THR A 79 -0.84 -14.20 -17.79
CA THR A 79 -1.18 -13.63 -19.11
C THR A 79 -0.70 -14.52 -20.27
N THR A 80 0.19 -15.50 -20.04
CA THR A 80 0.63 -16.43 -21.08
C THR A 80 -0.30 -17.64 -21.29
N ALA A 81 -1.40 -17.76 -20.52
CA ALA A 81 -2.33 -18.89 -20.61
C ALA A 81 -3.71 -18.54 -21.21
N SER A 82 -3.96 -17.29 -21.61
CA SER A 82 -5.31 -16.84 -22.00
C SER A 82 -5.29 -15.68 -23.01
N ASP A 83 -4.50 -15.76 -24.08
CA ASP A 83 -4.68 -14.87 -25.24
C ASP A 83 -4.71 -15.73 -26.52
N ASN A 84 -5.86 -16.38 -26.75
CA ASN A 84 -6.30 -16.70 -28.10
C ASN A 84 -7.35 -15.65 -28.50
N ASP A 85 -7.13 -15.05 -29.68
CA ASP A 85 -8.02 -14.16 -30.46
C ASP A 85 -8.15 -12.69 -29.99
N VAL A 86 -7.96 -11.63 -30.78
CA VAL A 86 -8.04 -11.43 -32.25
C VAL A 86 -7.18 -10.21 -32.68
N ASN A 87 -6.48 -10.33 -33.82
CA ASN A 87 -5.96 -9.30 -34.77
C ASN A 87 -5.39 -7.94 -34.28
N ALA A 88 -4.08 -7.75 -34.50
CA ALA A 88 -3.54 -6.56 -35.16
C ALA A 88 -2.14 -6.82 -35.75
N THR A 89 -2.09 -6.96 -37.07
CA THR A 89 -0.89 -6.89 -37.91
C THR A 89 -0.32 -5.47 -37.87
N VAL A 90 0.95 -5.29 -37.47
CA VAL A 90 2.01 -4.51 -38.18
C VAL A 90 3.37 -4.88 -37.58
N GLN A 91 4.30 -5.25 -38.46
CA GLN A 91 5.67 -5.68 -38.21
C GLN A 91 6.59 -4.53 -37.76
N GLY A 92 7.55 -4.86 -36.88
CA GLY A 92 8.66 -3.98 -36.49
C GLY A 92 9.59 -4.69 -35.52
N SER A 93 10.48 -5.53 -36.06
CA SER A 93 11.39 -6.42 -35.35
C SER A 93 12.39 -5.71 -34.43
N LYS A 94 12.30 -5.98 -33.12
CA LYS A 94 13.43 -6.43 -32.29
C LYS A 94 12.90 -7.49 -31.32
N LYS A 95 13.19 -8.77 -31.59
CA LYS A 95 13.01 -9.83 -30.58
C LYS A 95 14.15 -9.68 -29.58
N GLU A 96 13.92 -8.90 -28.52
CA GLU A 96 14.77 -8.97 -27.34
C GLU A 96 14.59 -10.33 -26.64
N PRO A 97 15.63 -10.86 -25.96
CA PRO A 97 15.53 -12.14 -25.27
C PRO A 97 14.51 -12.04 -24.13
N ARG A 98 13.33 -12.64 -24.31
CA ARG A 98 12.34 -12.83 -23.25
C ARG A 98 12.81 -13.97 -22.35
N GLU A 99 13.67 -13.66 -21.38
CA GLU A 99 14.00 -14.61 -20.32
C GLU A 99 13.01 -14.45 -19.16
N ASP A 100 12.06 -15.38 -19.12
CA ASP A 100 10.96 -15.50 -18.16
C ASP A 100 11.48 -15.74 -16.73
N THR A 101 11.76 -14.67 -15.98
CA THR A 101 12.11 -14.83 -14.55
C THR A 101 10.86 -14.86 -13.68
N ARG A 102 10.12 -15.97 -13.72
CA ARG A 102 9.12 -16.29 -12.69
C ARG A 102 9.86 -16.48 -11.36
N LEU A 103 9.27 -15.95 -10.27
CA LEU A 103 9.78 -16.24 -8.93
C LEU A 103 9.80 -17.75 -8.68
N THR A 104 10.98 -18.28 -8.38
CA THR A 104 11.09 -19.62 -7.81
C THR A 104 10.47 -19.66 -6.41
N VAL A 105 10.07 -20.84 -5.95
CA VAL A 105 9.53 -21.02 -4.59
C VAL A 105 10.50 -20.48 -3.51
N PRO A 106 11.82 -20.76 -3.57
CA PRO A 106 12.77 -20.21 -2.60
C PRO A 106 12.89 -18.68 -2.64
N GLU A 107 12.88 -18.05 -3.81
CA GLU A 107 12.95 -16.59 -3.93
C GLU A 107 11.69 -15.94 -3.35
N LYS A 108 10.50 -16.48 -3.66
CA LYS A 108 9.24 -16.01 -3.09
C LYS A 108 9.23 -16.16 -1.57
N ALA A 109 9.70 -17.30 -1.05
CA ALA A 109 9.82 -17.52 0.39
C ALA A 109 10.76 -16.51 1.05
N THR A 110 11.90 -16.21 0.43
CA THR A 110 12.84 -15.19 0.90
C THR A 110 12.19 -13.80 0.99
N LEU A 111 11.46 -13.39 -0.05
CA LEU A 111 10.74 -12.13 -0.08
C LEU A 111 9.66 -12.07 1.02
N LEU A 112 8.83 -13.11 1.15
CA LEU A 112 7.78 -13.15 2.17
C LEU A 112 8.36 -13.17 3.60
N ASN A 113 9.43 -13.92 3.84
CA ASN A 113 10.13 -13.91 5.13
C ASN A 113 10.68 -12.52 5.46
N THR A 114 11.20 -11.81 4.46
CA THR A 114 11.66 -10.43 4.63
C THR A 114 10.51 -9.48 4.94
N PHE A 115 9.36 -9.63 4.26
CA PHE A 115 8.15 -8.87 4.57
C PHE A 115 7.70 -9.11 6.02
N ILE A 116 7.66 -10.37 6.48
CA ILE A 116 7.29 -10.70 7.87
C ILE A 116 8.24 -10.03 8.87
N LYS A 117 9.55 -10.08 8.62
CA LYS A 117 10.54 -9.38 9.47
C LYS A 117 10.30 -7.88 9.51
N ILE A 118 9.99 -7.25 8.38
CA ILE A 118 9.64 -5.82 8.34
C ILE A 118 8.38 -5.55 9.16
N GLN A 119 7.34 -6.38 9.06
CA GLN A 119 6.13 -6.22 9.87
C GLN A 119 6.41 -6.36 11.37
N GLN A 120 7.33 -7.23 11.78
CA GLN A 120 7.78 -7.33 13.17
C GLN A 120 8.53 -6.07 13.62
N VAL A 121 9.40 -5.51 12.78
CA VAL A 121 10.10 -4.25 13.06
C VAL A 121 9.09 -3.09 13.16
N ILE A 122 8.13 -2.98 12.24
CA ILE A 122 7.05 -1.98 12.31
C ILE A 122 6.28 -2.11 13.64
N LYS A 123 5.95 -3.34 14.04
CA LYS A 123 5.26 -3.58 15.33
C LYS A 123 6.10 -3.11 16.52
N ALA A 124 7.40 -3.35 16.51
CA ALA A 124 8.29 -2.87 17.56
C ALA A 124 8.45 -1.33 17.52
N HIS A 125 8.57 -0.74 16.33
CA HIS A 125 8.68 0.71 16.11
C HIS A 125 7.44 1.46 16.60
N LEU A 126 6.25 0.87 16.42
CA LEU A 126 5.01 1.42 16.97
C LEU A 126 5.02 1.56 18.51
N ALA A 127 5.83 0.78 19.22
CA ALA A 127 5.96 0.88 20.67
C ALA A 127 6.85 2.06 21.12
N THR A 128 7.61 2.67 20.21
CA THR A 128 8.54 3.77 20.50
C THR A 128 8.02 5.14 20.05
N ILE A 129 6.73 5.22 19.70
CA ILE A 129 6.12 6.44 19.17
C ILE A 129 6.31 7.63 20.13
N PRO A 130 6.95 8.73 19.71
CA PRO A 130 7.10 9.90 20.57
C PRO A 130 5.76 10.59 20.76
N PRO A 131 5.44 11.08 21.96
CA PRO A 131 4.17 11.78 22.20
C PRO A 131 4.17 13.16 21.51
N GLY A 132 3.02 13.54 20.94
CA GLY A 132 2.78 14.88 20.41
C GLY A 132 1.61 14.92 19.44
N ASN A 133 1.25 16.12 18.93
CA ASN A 133 0.06 16.23 18.07
C ASN A 133 0.30 15.63 16.69
N THR A 134 1.50 15.75 16.13
CA THR A 134 1.87 15.17 14.83
C THR A 134 1.79 13.64 14.86
N THR A 135 2.38 12.97 15.86
CA THR A 135 2.27 11.50 15.99
C THR A 135 0.85 11.05 16.36
N ALA A 136 0.13 11.79 17.20
CA ALA A 136 -1.27 11.48 17.49
C ALA A 136 -2.15 11.60 16.23
N ALA A 137 -1.90 12.59 15.37
CA ALA A 137 -2.58 12.71 14.07
C ALA A 137 -2.26 11.52 13.16
N PHE A 138 -0.98 11.15 13.09
CA PHE A 138 -0.51 9.99 12.33
C PHE A 138 -1.18 8.69 12.79
N GLU A 139 -1.26 8.44 14.10
CA GLU A 139 -1.92 7.25 14.63
C GLU A 139 -3.41 7.19 14.30
N ILE A 140 -4.10 8.32 14.42
CA ILE A 140 -5.53 8.41 14.05
C ILE A 140 -5.68 8.02 12.58
N ASP A 141 -4.90 8.63 11.69
CA ASP A 141 -5.03 8.38 10.24
C ASP A 141 -4.59 6.96 9.84
N SER A 142 -3.65 6.37 10.57
CA SER A 142 -3.16 5.00 10.34
C SER A 142 -4.17 3.94 10.80
N LYS A 143 -5.00 4.24 11.80
CA LYS A 143 -6.03 3.32 12.34
C LYS A 143 -7.42 3.59 11.74
N ASN A 144 -7.62 4.72 11.06
CA ASN A 144 -8.90 5.13 10.51
C ASN A 144 -9.11 4.57 9.10
N LEU A 145 -9.91 3.51 8.97
CA LEU A 145 -10.21 2.83 7.71
C LEU A 145 -11.43 3.43 7.01
N GLU A 146 -11.29 3.73 5.73
CA GLU A 146 -12.40 4.17 4.87
C GLU A 146 -13.45 3.06 4.74
N PRO A 147 -14.72 3.33 5.08
CA PRO A 147 -15.78 2.35 4.90
C PRO A 147 -15.91 1.92 3.44
N GLY A 148 -16.08 0.62 3.21
CA GLY A 148 -16.27 0.03 1.88
C GLY A 148 -14.96 -0.31 1.16
N THR A 149 -13.92 0.54 1.24
CA THR A 149 -12.62 0.24 0.61
C THR A 149 -11.64 -0.40 1.61
N GLY A 150 -11.66 0.00 2.88
CA GLY A 150 -10.66 -0.41 3.86
C GLY A 150 -9.33 0.33 3.72
N ARG A 151 -9.24 1.42 2.94
CA ARG A 151 -8.03 2.24 2.86
C ARG A 151 -7.83 3.04 4.14
N ARG A 152 -6.62 3.04 4.68
CA ARG A 152 -6.26 3.94 5.78
C ARG A 152 -6.40 5.40 5.35
N ALA A 153 -6.84 6.29 6.23
CA ALA A 153 -6.85 7.73 5.97
C ALA A 153 -5.45 8.24 5.59
N GLN A 154 -4.40 7.65 6.18
CA GLN A 154 -2.99 7.88 5.85
C GLN A 154 -2.68 7.65 4.36
N TRP A 155 -3.34 6.70 3.70
CA TRP A 155 -3.14 6.43 2.26
C TRP A 155 -3.47 7.66 1.41
N PHE A 156 -4.45 8.48 1.81
CA PHE A 156 -4.82 9.66 1.04
C PHE A 156 -3.72 10.74 1.01
N HIS A 157 -2.90 10.83 2.05
CA HIS A 157 -1.78 11.78 2.11
C HIS A 157 -0.71 11.46 1.06
N GLY A 158 -0.44 10.17 0.85
CA GLY A 158 0.55 9.73 -0.14
C GLY A 158 0.12 9.90 -1.60
N ARG A 159 -1.17 10.17 -1.89
CA ARG A 159 -1.66 10.31 -3.28
C ARG A 159 -1.00 11.48 -4.00
N ARG A 160 -0.91 12.63 -3.31
CA ARG A 160 -0.30 13.84 -3.87
C ARG A 160 1.17 13.60 -4.19
N LEU A 161 1.93 13.09 -3.23
CA LEU A 161 3.35 12.80 -3.41
C LEU A 161 3.60 11.74 -4.51
N CYS A 162 2.74 10.72 -4.58
CA CYS A 162 2.78 9.72 -5.65
C CYS A 162 2.55 10.37 -7.01
N ALA A 163 1.56 11.26 -7.15
CA ALA A 163 1.28 11.97 -8.39
C ALA A 163 2.41 12.94 -8.79
N GLU A 164 2.92 13.74 -7.84
CA GLU A 164 4.01 14.70 -8.06
C GLU A 164 5.31 14.02 -8.52
N ARG A 165 5.56 12.79 -8.08
CA ARG A 165 6.71 11.96 -8.52
C ARG A 165 6.47 11.25 -9.86
N GLY A 166 5.40 11.59 -10.59
CA GLY A 166 5.02 10.91 -11.83
C GLY A 166 4.59 9.44 -11.60
N GLY A 167 4.00 9.14 -10.45
CA GLY A 167 3.50 7.82 -10.08
C GLY A 167 2.11 7.50 -10.64
N CYS A 168 1.58 6.34 -10.26
CA CYS A 168 0.30 5.85 -10.78
C CYS A 168 -0.90 6.74 -10.45
N CYS A 169 -0.86 7.50 -9.35
CA CYS A 169 -1.93 8.41 -8.98
C CYS A 169 -2.15 9.57 -9.96
N ALA A 170 -1.17 9.88 -10.83
CA ALA A 170 -1.31 10.91 -11.87
C ALA A 170 -1.88 10.37 -13.20
N ARG A 171 -1.89 9.05 -13.42
CA ARG A 171 -2.09 8.45 -14.76
C ARG A 171 -3.45 7.78 -14.99
N GLY A 172 -4.37 7.84 -14.02
CA GLY A 172 -5.68 7.19 -14.12
C GLY A 172 -5.65 5.65 -14.23
N CYS A 173 -4.49 5.00 -14.12
CA CYS A 173 -4.35 3.54 -14.29
C CYS A 173 -4.94 2.70 -13.15
N GLY A 174 -5.41 3.35 -12.07
CA GLY A 174 -6.09 2.70 -10.94
C GLY A 174 -5.22 1.74 -10.12
N CYS A 175 -3.89 1.72 -10.31
CA CYS A 175 -3.02 0.74 -9.65
C CYS A 175 -2.94 0.95 -8.14
N CYS A 176 -2.89 2.21 -7.67
CA CYS A 176 -2.82 2.52 -6.24
C CYS A 176 -4.18 2.33 -5.54
N GLU A 177 -5.27 2.45 -6.29
CA GLU A 177 -6.65 2.25 -5.82
C GLU A 177 -7.00 0.77 -5.62
N ARG A 178 -6.21 -0.15 -6.18
CA ARG A 178 -6.37 -1.60 -6.01
C ARG A 178 -5.53 -2.12 -4.84
N PRO A 179 -5.99 -3.15 -4.11
CA PRO A 179 -5.18 -3.83 -3.12
C PRO A 179 -3.93 -4.42 -3.77
N VAL A 180 -2.76 -4.24 -3.16
CA VAL A 180 -1.51 -4.89 -3.58
C VAL A 180 -1.55 -6.38 -3.25
N THR A 181 -2.10 -6.70 -2.08
CA THR A 181 -2.37 -8.06 -1.64
C THR A 181 -3.54 -8.05 -0.66
N LYS A 182 -3.90 -9.23 -0.15
CA LYS A 182 -4.89 -9.40 0.91
C LYS A 182 -4.31 -10.35 1.97
N TYR A 183 -4.58 -10.08 3.24
CA TYR A 183 -4.27 -11.02 4.32
C TYR A 183 -5.56 -11.55 4.94
N ILE A 184 -5.47 -12.68 5.62
CA ILE A 184 -6.61 -13.28 6.32
C ILE A 184 -6.48 -12.94 7.80
N GLU A 185 -7.54 -12.39 8.38
CA GLU A 185 -7.66 -12.12 9.81
C GLU A 185 -8.79 -12.98 10.39
N HIS A 186 -8.61 -13.47 11.61
CA HIS A 186 -9.63 -14.20 12.34
C HIS A 186 -10.28 -13.28 13.37
N LEU A 187 -11.48 -12.80 13.08
CA LEU A 187 -12.26 -11.97 13.99
C LEU A 187 -13.13 -12.85 14.87
N LEU A 188 -13.13 -12.56 16.17
CA LEU A 188 -14.06 -13.17 17.11
C LEU A 188 -15.28 -12.24 17.22
N GLU A 189 -16.39 -12.60 16.59
CA GLU A 189 -17.69 -11.94 16.75
C GLU A 189 -18.65 -12.93 17.43
N ASP A 190 -19.24 -12.53 18.56
CA ASP A 190 -20.24 -13.31 19.29
C ASP A 190 -19.83 -14.76 19.62
N GLY A 191 -18.55 -14.96 19.97
CA GLY A 191 -18.00 -16.29 20.29
C GLY A 191 -17.83 -17.22 19.09
N LYS A 192 -18.11 -16.75 17.86
CA LYS A 192 -17.87 -17.48 16.62
C LYS A 192 -16.71 -16.82 15.86
N GLY A 193 -15.74 -17.64 15.50
CA GLY A 193 -14.62 -17.23 14.67
C GLY A 193 -15.08 -16.99 13.23
N ARG A 194 -14.80 -15.80 12.70
CA ARG A 194 -15.00 -15.48 11.28
C ARG A 194 -13.66 -15.11 10.65
N TRP A 195 -13.27 -15.89 9.65
CA TRP A 195 -12.18 -15.52 8.77
C TRP A 195 -12.63 -14.40 7.83
N THR A 196 -11.93 -13.27 7.88
CA THR A 196 -12.14 -12.14 6.99
C THR A 196 -10.89 -11.90 6.15
N THR A 197 -11.08 -11.46 4.92
CA THR A 197 -9.98 -11.06 4.04
C THR A 197 -9.83 -9.55 4.10
N VAL A 198 -8.67 -9.08 4.56
CA VAL A 198 -8.37 -7.66 4.70
C VAL A 198 -7.48 -7.22 3.53
N PRO A 199 -7.91 -6.25 2.72
CA PRO A 199 -7.10 -5.70 1.64
C PRO A 199 -5.95 -4.83 2.17
N LEU A 200 -4.76 -5.00 1.61
CA LEU A 200 -3.62 -4.14 1.87
C LEU A 200 -3.42 -3.18 0.69
N TYR A 201 -3.50 -1.88 0.99
CA TYR A 201 -3.32 -0.81 0.00
C TYR A 201 -1.96 -0.13 0.15
N GLY A 202 -1.48 0.46 -0.94
CA GLY A 202 -0.30 1.31 -0.91
C GLY A 202 -0.03 2.01 -2.24
N HIS A 203 0.86 3.00 -2.22
CA HIS A 203 1.29 3.72 -3.43
C HIS A 203 2.38 2.97 -4.18
N CYS A 204 2.58 3.32 -5.45
CA CYS A 204 3.61 2.66 -6.24
C CYS A 204 5.02 2.93 -5.66
N THR A 205 5.82 1.87 -5.56
CA THR A 205 7.26 1.95 -5.32
C THR A 205 8.02 1.73 -6.64
N ALA A 206 9.35 1.63 -6.58
CA ALA A 206 10.17 1.21 -7.71
C ALA A 206 9.78 -0.18 -8.27
N GLU A 207 9.07 -1.00 -7.47
CA GLU A 207 8.66 -2.36 -7.84
C GLU A 207 7.29 -2.44 -8.53
N CYS A 208 6.61 -1.31 -8.69
CA CYS A 208 5.31 -1.27 -9.34
C CYS A 208 5.44 -1.60 -10.85
N GLY A 209 4.85 -2.73 -11.28
CA GLY A 209 4.88 -3.14 -12.69
C GLY A 209 4.21 -2.16 -13.66
N CYS A 210 3.29 -1.31 -13.21
CA CYS A 210 2.76 -0.22 -14.04
C CYS A 210 3.80 0.91 -14.23
N CYS A 211 4.45 1.36 -13.16
CA CYS A 211 5.49 2.39 -13.24
C CYS A 211 6.69 1.92 -14.07
N ILE A 212 7.10 0.67 -13.91
CA ILE A 212 8.23 0.10 -14.68
C ILE A 212 7.93 0.11 -16.18
N ARG A 213 6.72 -0.33 -16.58
CA ARG A 213 6.31 -0.32 -17.99
C ARG A 213 6.25 1.09 -18.56
N GLU A 214 5.71 2.03 -17.80
CA GLU A 214 5.62 3.43 -18.21
C GLU A 214 7.00 4.06 -18.42
N ARG A 215 7.94 3.82 -17.49
CA ARG A 215 9.26 4.42 -17.53
C ARG A 215 10.19 3.77 -18.57
N GLY A 216 9.88 2.55 -19.00
CA GLY A 216 10.73 1.76 -19.89
C GLY A 216 12.06 1.31 -19.28
N VAL A 217 12.35 1.71 -18.03
CA VAL A 217 13.58 1.39 -17.30
C VAL A 217 13.21 0.85 -15.92
N TYR A 218 13.93 -0.19 -15.49
CA TYR A 218 13.77 -0.80 -14.17
C TYR A 218 15.08 -0.75 -13.40
N GLU A 219 15.09 0.03 -12.32
CA GLU A 219 16.10 -0.05 -11.27
C GLU A 219 15.47 -0.74 -10.05
N PRO A 220 15.91 -1.95 -9.68
CA PRO A 220 15.41 -2.65 -8.50
C PRO A 220 15.56 -1.82 -7.22
N ASP A 221 14.57 -1.91 -6.33
CA ASP A 221 14.69 -1.35 -4.99
C ASP A 221 15.82 -2.05 -4.22
N LYS A 222 16.88 -1.29 -3.94
CA LYS A 222 18.12 -1.75 -3.29
C LYS A 222 17.93 -2.14 -1.82
N ARG A 223 16.77 -1.79 -1.22
CA ARG A 223 16.47 -2.04 0.19
C ARG A 223 15.85 -3.43 0.43
N ILE A 224 15.56 -4.18 -0.63
CA ILE A 224 14.91 -5.50 -0.56
C ILE A 224 15.75 -6.57 -1.27
N PRO A 225 15.69 -7.85 -0.84
CA PRO A 225 16.53 -8.90 -1.41
C PRO A 225 16.35 -9.04 -2.91
N ASP A 226 17.47 -9.30 -3.60
CA ASP A 226 17.43 -9.64 -5.02
C ASP A 226 16.56 -10.88 -5.24
N ALA A 227 15.67 -10.80 -6.21
CA ALA A 227 14.80 -11.88 -6.61
C ALA A 227 14.36 -11.65 -8.05
N GLY A 228 14.53 -12.66 -8.92
CA GLY A 228 14.20 -12.52 -10.34
C GLY A 228 14.91 -11.37 -11.05
N VAL A 229 16.14 -11.02 -10.64
CA VAL A 229 16.94 -9.97 -11.29
C VAL A 229 17.47 -10.51 -12.62
N VAL A 230 17.07 -9.86 -13.71
CA VAL A 230 17.71 -10.02 -15.03
C VAL A 230 19.15 -9.53 -14.88
N LYS A 231 20.11 -10.46 -14.85
CA LYS A 231 21.52 -10.13 -15.02
C LYS A 231 21.76 -9.92 -16.52
N GLY A 232 21.84 -8.67 -16.96
CA GLY A 232 22.33 -8.34 -18.30
C GLY A 232 21.73 -7.06 -18.87
N ILE A 233 22.55 -6.01 -18.92
CA ILE A 233 22.59 -5.08 -20.06
C ILE A 233 23.74 -5.57 -20.92
#